data_AF-A0A6G1QEC2-F1
#
_entry.id   AF-A0A6G1QEC2-F1
#
_cell.length_a   1.000
_cell.length_b   1.000
_cell.length_c   1.000
_cell.angle_alpha   90.00
_cell.angle_beta   90.00
_cell.angle_gamma   90.00
#
_symmetry.space_group_name_H-M   'P 1'
#
loop_
_entity.id
_entity.type
_entity.pdbx_description
1 polymer ?
#
loop_
_entity_poly.entity_id
_entity_poly.type
_entity_poly.pdbx_seq_one_letter_code
_entity_poly.pdbx_strand_id
1 'polypeptide(L)'
;MSLQSACVNRSRVGLWSQLIEVGSGLAFSWFLLTSLQPDSLHHTSAVNLRRFIGCAVREFTFQAKKPGCGGLHITTDACWGRCETWEKPVLDPPYIESYQRVCTYNESRMVTVKLPNCQPNVDPLYTYPVALRCDCAVCLTSTTECITSV
;
A
#
# COMPACT_ATOMS: atom_id res chain seq x y z
N MET A 1 10.23 -12.88 -8.07
CA MET A 1 9.69 -12.29 -6.82
C MET A 1 10.54 -11.07 -6.53
N SER A 2 10.16 -9.94 -7.09
CA SER A 2 10.89 -8.67 -6.99
C SER A 2 9.84 -7.56 -7.13
N LEU A 3 9.82 -6.64 -6.17
CA LEU A 3 8.87 -5.54 -6.09
C LEU A 3 8.99 -4.65 -7.34
N GLN A 4 8.05 -4.70 -8.27
CA GLN A 4 8.13 -3.90 -9.49
C GLN A 4 6.77 -3.31 -9.87
N SER A 5 6.43 -2.25 -9.13
CA SER A 5 5.68 -1.04 -9.48
C SER A 5 5.39 -0.29 -8.17
N ALA A 6 6.40 -0.10 -7.32
CA ALA A 6 6.23 0.68 -6.11
C ALA A 6 6.24 2.14 -6.52
N CYS A 7 5.05 2.67 -6.80
CA CYS A 7 4.82 4.09 -6.92
C CYS A 7 5.12 4.74 -5.55
N VAL A 8 6.39 5.10 -5.28
CA VAL A 8 6.77 5.74 -4.01
C VAL A 8 6.23 7.18 -4.05
N ASN A 9 5.21 7.45 -3.22
CA ASN A 9 4.61 8.78 -3.13
C ASN A 9 5.61 9.76 -2.49
N ARG A 10 5.97 10.82 -3.22
CA ARG A 10 7.03 11.78 -2.88
C ARG A 10 6.61 12.87 -1.89
N SER A 11 5.40 12.80 -1.34
CA SER A 11 4.76 13.92 -0.65
C SER A 11 5.17 14.06 0.83
N ARG A 12 6.37 14.64 1.00
CA ARG A 12 6.79 15.75 1.89
C ARG A 12 6.37 15.80 3.38
N VAL A 13 7.42 16.00 4.19
CA VAL A 13 7.54 16.35 5.61
C VAL A 13 6.89 17.70 5.95
N GLY A 14 6.15 17.79 7.08
CA GLY A 14 5.91 19.06 7.77
C GLY A 14 4.56 19.21 8.50
N LEU A 15 4.65 19.23 9.85
CA LEU A 15 4.06 20.22 10.76
C LEU A 15 2.71 19.93 11.53
N TRP A 16 2.88 19.44 12.78
CA TRP A 16 2.21 19.69 14.09
C TRP A 16 0.77 19.22 14.46
N SER A 17 0.75 18.57 15.65
CA SER A 17 -0.23 18.70 16.78
C SER A 17 -1.63 18.08 16.64
N GLN A 18 -2.24 17.36 17.61
CA GLN A 18 -1.93 17.07 19.02
C GLN A 18 -2.91 15.97 19.56
N LEU A 19 -2.41 15.06 20.42
CA LEU A 19 -2.93 14.52 21.70
C LEU A 19 -4.31 13.80 21.90
N ILE A 20 -4.25 12.79 22.80
CA ILE A 20 -5.19 12.43 23.92
C ILE A 20 -6.43 11.56 23.53
N GLU A 21 -6.87 10.50 24.24
CA GLU A 21 -6.60 9.91 25.58
C GLU A 21 -7.07 8.43 25.62
N VAL A 22 -6.54 7.72 26.62
CA VAL A 22 -6.91 6.38 27.10
C VAL A 22 -8.23 6.44 27.88
N GLY A 23 -9.06 5.40 27.80
CA GLY A 23 -10.29 5.32 28.60
C GLY A 23 -10.83 3.89 28.73
N SER A 24 -10.29 3.17 29.71
CA SER A 24 -10.77 1.90 30.28
C SER A 24 -12.17 2.02 30.89
N GLY A 25 -13.04 1.02 30.71
CA GLY A 25 -14.32 0.99 31.45
C GLY A 25 -15.28 -0.16 31.15
N LEU A 26 -15.07 -1.27 31.85
CA LEU A 26 -16.07 -2.14 32.49
C LEU A 26 -17.01 -3.03 31.65
N ALA A 27 -16.98 -4.29 32.08
CA ALA A 27 -17.74 -5.45 31.63
C ALA A 27 -19.22 -5.37 32.00
N PHE A 28 -20.07 -5.80 31.05
CA PHE A 28 -21.37 -6.40 31.35
C PHE A 28 -21.57 -7.64 30.47
N SER A 29 -21.23 -8.79 31.06
CA SER A 29 -21.94 -10.06 30.84
C SER A 29 -23.44 -9.77 31.08
N TRP A 30 -24.46 -10.39 30.49
CA TRP A 30 -24.73 -11.80 30.27
C TRP A 30 -25.83 -11.85 29.19
N PHE A 31 -25.72 -12.67 28.15
CA PHE A 31 -26.88 -13.38 27.59
C PHE A 31 -26.35 -14.63 26.87
N LEU A 32 -26.44 -15.75 27.58
CA LEU A 32 -26.44 -17.09 27.02
C LEU A 32 -27.74 -17.28 26.23
N LEU A 33 -27.63 -17.66 24.96
CA LEU A 33 -28.48 -18.69 24.33
C LEU A 33 -27.97 -18.99 22.91
N THR A 34 -27.24 -20.10 22.82
CA THR A 34 -27.27 -21.12 21.74
C THR A 34 -27.62 -20.70 20.31
N SER A 35 -26.66 -20.86 19.40
CA SER A 35 -26.90 -21.68 18.19
C SER A 35 -25.61 -22.34 17.71
N LEU A 36 -25.74 -23.60 17.32
CA LEU A 36 -24.75 -24.42 16.67
C LEU A 36 -24.11 -23.72 15.45
N GLN A 37 -22.82 -23.98 15.26
CA GLN A 37 -21.98 -24.01 14.03
C GLN A 37 -22.65 -23.66 12.68
N PRO A 38 -21.93 -22.96 11.78
CA PRO A 38 -20.74 -23.58 11.20
C PRO A 38 -19.51 -22.66 11.08
N ASP A 39 -18.33 -23.28 11.21
CA ASP A 39 -17.13 -22.87 10.49
C ASP A 39 -17.48 -22.80 9.00
N SER A 40 -17.95 -21.65 8.55
CA SER A 40 -17.83 -21.28 7.15
C SER A 40 -16.35 -20.99 6.94
N LEU A 41 -15.57 -22.05 6.73
CA LEU A 41 -14.32 -21.97 6.02
C LEU A 41 -14.69 -21.41 4.65
N HIS A 42 -14.68 -20.08 4.56
CA HIS A 42 -14.79 -19.35 3.31
C HIS A 42 -13.64 -19.89 2.47
N HIS A 43 -13.95 -20.81 1.56
CA HIS A 43 -13.03 -21.23 0.53
C HIS A 43 -12.91 -20.05 -0.43
N THR A 44 -12.15 -19.05 -0.02
CA THR A 44 -11.60 -18.04 -0.91
C THR A 44 -10.76 -18.84 -1.88
N SER A 45 -11.28 -19.03 -3.09
CA SER A 45 -10.54 -19.65 -4.18
C SER A 45 -9.19 -18.95 -4.26
N ALA A 46 -8.10 -19.68 -4.01
CA ALA A 46 -6.77 -19.11 -4.04
C ALA A 46 -6.49 -18.58 -5.45
N VAL A 47 -6.59 -17.25 -5.63
CA VAL A 47 -6.31 -16.60 -6.91
C VAL A 47 -4.84 -16.83 -7.23
N ASN A 48 -4.55 -17.39 -8.41
CA ASN A 48 -3.18 -17.60 -8.84
C ASN A 48 -2.51 -16.24 -9.12
N LEU A 49 -1.72 -15.79 -8.15
CA LEU A 49 -1.03 -14.49 -8.19
C LEU A 49 -0.10 -14.35 -9.40
N ARG A 50 0.42 -15.47 -9.94
CA ARG A 50 1.30 -15.42 -11.10
C ARG A 50 0.56 -15.15 -12.40
N ARG A 51 -0.77 -15.31 -12.46
CA ARG A 51 -1.59 -15.07 -13.66
C ARG A 51 -2.64 -13.98 -13.49
N PHE A 52 -2.76 -13.40 -12.30
CA PHE A 52 -3.68 -12.30 -12.07
C PHE A 52 -3.34 -11.09 -12.96
N ILE A 53 -4.34 -10.65 -13.73
CA ILE A 53 -4.39 -9.39 -14.45
C ILE A 53 -5.49 -8.57 -13.78
N GLY A 54 -5.15 -7.35 -13.41
CA GLY A 54 -5.93 -6.49 -12.53
C GLY A 54 -5.03 -5.81 -11.50
N CYS A 55 -5.56 -4.80 -10.82
CA CYS A 55 -4.89 -4.06 -9.75
C CYS A 55 -5.76 -4.13 -8.49
N ALA A 56 -5.18 -4.49 -7.36
CA ALA A 56 -5.92 -4.69 -6.12
C ALA A 56 -5.10 -4.27 -4.89
N VAL A 57 -5.81 -3.95 -3.81
CA VAL A 57 -5.22 -3.73 -2.49
C VAL A 57 -4.82 -5.07 -1.88
N ARG A 58 -3.59 -5.15 -1.37
CA ARG A 58 -3.05 -6.35 -0.72
C ARG A 58 -2.11 -6.00 0.41
N GLU A 59 -2.04 -6.91 1.38
CA GLU A 59 -1.07 -6.82 2.46
C GLU A 59 0.37 -7.00 1.91
N PHE A 60 1.25 -6.10 2.32
CA PHE A 60 2.66 -6.11 1.96
C PHE A 60 3.52 -5.71 3.16
N THR A 61 4.61 -6.43 3.38
CA THR A 61 5.56 -6.14 4.46
C THR A 61 6.84 -5.55 3.88
N PHE A 62 7.24 -4.38 4.38
CA PHE A 62 8.49 -3.72 4.01
C PHE A 62 9.32 -3.34 5.24
N GLN A 63 10.61 -3.10 5.04
CA GLN A 63 11.50 -2.63 6.10
C GLN A 63 11.64 -1.11 6.01
N ALA A 64 11.00 -0.39 6.93
CA ALA A 64 11.17 1.05 7.08
C ALA A 64 12.57 1.35 7.60
N LYS A 65 13.28 2.24 6.92
CA LYS A 65 14.64 2.69 7.26
C LYS A 65 14.68 4.22 7.25
N LYS A 66 15.28 4.78 8.30
CA LYS A 66 15.59 6.21 8.41
C LYS A 66 17.03 6.34 8.91
N PRO A 67 17.86 7.22 8.31
CA PRO A 67 19.22 7.44 8.79
C PRO A 67 19.22 7.81 10.28
N GLY A 68 20.08 7.15 11.07
CA GLY A 68 20.18 7.40 12.51
C GLY A 68 19.16 6.67 13.39
N CYS A 69 18.30 5.81 12.82
CA CYS A 69 17.39 4.93 13.55
C CYS A 69 17.59 3.45 13.18
N GLY A 70 17.12 2.55 14.04
CA GLY A 70 16.96 1.14 13.72
C GLY A 70 15.85 0.90 12.69
N GLY A 71 16.01 -0.15 11.89
CA GLY A 71 14.97 -0.56 10.93
C GLY A 71 13.77 -1.21 11.60
N LEU A 72 12.58 -1.03 11.03
CA LEU A 72 11.33 -1.63 11.51
C LEU A 72 10.61 -2.33 10.35
N HIS A 73 10.20 -3.59 10.53
CA HIS A 73 9.33 -4.26 9.58
C HIS A 73 7.88 -3.83 9.80
N ILE A 74 7.26 -3.31 8.75
CA ILE A 74 5.88 -2.80 8.77
C ILE A 74 5.07 -3.61 7.77
N THR A 75 3.95 -4.13 8.22
CA THR A 75 2.94 -4.76 7.38
C THR A 75 1.81 -3.76 7.13
N THR A 76 1.52 -3.50 5.87
CA THR A 76 0.52 -2.49 5.45
C THR A 76 -0.21 -2.92 4.19
N ASP A 77 -1.38 -2.36 3.95
CA ASP A 77 -2.07 -2.45 2.67
C ASP A 77 -1.37 -1.59 1.60
N ALA A 78 -1.08 -2.20 0.46
CA ALA A 78 -0.40 -1.60 -0.69
C ALA A 78 -1.04 -2.08 -2.00
N CYS A 79 -0.78 -1.34 -3.09
CA CYS A 79 -1.27 -1.71 -4.41
C CYS A 79 -0.41 -2.79 -5.06
N TRP A 80 -1.06 -3.82 -5.59
CA TRP A 80 -0.40 -4.92 -6.28
C TRP A 80 -1.24 -5.43 -7.45
N GLY A 81 -0.57 -5.76 -8.55
CA GLY A 81 -1.23 -6.28 -9.73
C GLY A 81 -0.46 -6.05 -11.02
N ARG A 82 -1.12 -6.37 -12.14
CA ARG A 82 -0.62 -6.11 -13.50
C ARG A 82 -1.75 -5.54 -14.34
N CYS A 83 -1.48 -4.44 -15.02
CA CYS A 83 -2.45 -3.77 -15.86
C CYS A 83 -2.27 -4.19 -17.32
N GLU A 84 -3.37 -4.15 -18.07
CA GLU A 84 -3.32 -4.35 -19.50
C GLU A 84 -2.67 -3.14 -20.18
N THR A 85 -1.75 -3.43 -21.09
CA THR A 85 -1.03 -2.45 -21.90
C THR A 85 -0.95 -2.92 -23.33
N TRP A 86 -0.98 -2.00 -24.28
CA TRP A 86 -0.82 -2.33 -25.69
C TRP A 86 -0.10 -1.21 -26.42
N GLU A 87 0.51 -1.58 -27.54
CA GLU A 87 1.09 -0.67 -28.51
C GLU A 87 0.60 -1.09 -29.89
N LYS A 88 0.08 -0.13 -30.65
CA LYS A 88 -0.54 -0.34 -31.95
C LYS A 88 0.25 0.45 -32.98
N PRO A 89 0.84 -0.21 -33.99
CA PRO A 89 1.43 0.48 -35.12
C PRO A 89 0.35 1.25 -35.89
N VAL A 90 0.67 2.50 -36.28
CA VAL A 90 -0.18 3.36 -37.11
C VAL A 90 0.61 3.86 -38.31
N LEU A 91 -0.09 4.18 -39.41
CA LEU A 91 0.58 4.57 -40.67
C LEU A 91 1.10 6.01 -40.64
N ASP A 92 0.43 6.89 -39.89
CA ASP A 92 0.82 8.29 -39.76
C ASP A 92 1.73 8.49 -38.53
N PRO A 93 2.67 9.47 -38.57
CA PRO A 93 3.44 9.86 -37.39
C PRO A 93 2.52 10.13 -36.18
N PRO A 94 2.85 9.64 -34.96
CA PRO A 94 4.15 9.11 -34.51
C PRO A 94 4.40 7.61 -34.79
N TYR A 95 3.64 6.98 -35.70
CA TYR A 95 3.76 5.58 -36.13
C TYR A 95 3.44 4.51 -35.06
N ILE A 96 3.34 4.91 -33.80
CA ILE A 96 2.95 4.04 -32.69
C ILE A 96 1.93 4.79 -31.83
N GLU A 97 0.77 4.18 -31.63
CA GLU A 97 -0.23 4.55 -30.63
C GLU A 97 -0.03 3.63 -29.42
N SER A 98 0.22 4.18 -28.23
CA SER A 98 0.50 3.39 -27.03
C SER A 98 -0.51 3.62 -25.92
N TYR A 99 -0.85 2.55 -25.21
CA TYR A 99 -1.69 2.55 -24.03
C TYR A 99 -0.92 1.89 -22.89
N GLN A 100 -0.28 2.72 -22.09
CA GLN A 100 0.58 2.28 -20.99
C GLN A 100 -0.09 2.65 -19.66
N ARG A 101 -0.43 1.62 -18.88
CA ARG A 101 -1.05 1.73 -17.55
C ARG A 101 -0.24 0.95 -16.54
N VAL A 102 -0.16 1.46 -15.31
CA VAL A 102 0.50 0.80 -14.19
C VAL A 102 -0.48 0.66 -13.03
N CYS A 103 -0.27 -0.35 -12.18
CA CYS A 103 -1.03 -0.50 -10.95
C CYS A 103 -0.51 0.51 -9.93
N THR A 104 -1.34 1.48 -9.56
CA THR A 104 -0.96 2.58 -8.67
C THR A 104 -2.04 2.88 -7.64
N TYR A 105 -1.67 3.68 -6.63
CA TYR A 105 -2.58 4.20 -5.62
C TYR A 105 -3.55 5.18 -6.28
N ASN A 106 -4.84 4.88 -6.18
CA ASN A 106 -5.89 5.83 -6.51
C ASN A 106 -6.24 6.67 -5.28
N GLU A 107 -6.39 6.00 -4.13
CA GLU A 107 -6.71 6.62 -2.86
C GLU A 107 -5.83 6.03 -1.75
N SER A 108 -5.24 6.90 -0.93
CA SER A 108 -4.34 6.50 0.14
C SER A 108 -4.50 7.38 1.37
N ARG A 109 -4.26 6.81 2.55
CA ARG A 109 -4.12 7.57 3.80
C ARG A 109 -2.67 7.54 4.30
N MET A 110 -2.20 8.63 4.89
CA MET A 110 -0.86 8.67 5.49
C MET A 110 -0.92 8.17 6.93
N VAL A 111 0.00 7.27 7.28
CA VAL A 111 0.14 6.71 8.64
C VAL A 111 1.56 6.94 9.11
N THR A 112 1.72 7.27 10.40
CA THR A 112 3.02 7.53 11.03
C THR A 112 3.29 6.51 12.11
N VAL A 113 4.51 5.97 12.13
CA VAL A 113 5.00 5.04 13.17
C VAL A 113 6.30 5.55 13.78
N LYS A 114 6.67 5.00 14.94
CA LYS A 114 7.92 5.33 15.63
C LYS A 114 8.96 4.24 15.36
N LEU A 115 10.12 4.62 14.83
CA LEU A 115 11.24 3.71 14.61
C LEU A 115 12.01 3.44 15.91
N PRO A 116 12.53 2.21 16.11
CA PRO A 116 13.32 1.86 17.29
C PRO A 116 14.75 2.41 17.20
N ASN A 117 15.45 2.49 18.34
CA ASN A 117 16.90 2.72 18.43
C ASN A 117 17.42 3.95 17.67
N CYS A 118 16.73 5.08 17.78
CA CYS A 118 17.18 6.35 17.20
C CYS A 118 18.26 7.03 18.04
N GLN A 119 19.23 7.64 17.37
CA GLN A 119 20.24 8.50 18.01
C GLN A 119 19.59 9.72 18.68
N PRO A 120 20.22 10.30 19.72
CA PRO A 120 19.73 11.55 20.30
C PRO A 120 19.71 12.63 19.22
N ASN A 121 18.63 13.42 19.19
CA ASN A 121 18.37 14.47 18.19
C ASN A 121 17.94 13.99 16.78
N VAL A 122 17.65 12.69 16.60
CA VAL A 122 16.98 12.19 15.39
C VAL A 122 15.49 12.03 15.66
N ASP A 123 14.64 12.60 14.80
CA ASP A 123 13.20 12.38 14.87
C ASP A 123 12.88 10.90 14.61
N PRO A 124 12.20 10.20 15.53
CA PRO A 124 11.91 8.78 15.37
C PRO A 124 10.68 8.52 14.48
N LEU A 125 9.94 9.54 14.06
CA LEU A 125 8.71 9.37 13.29
C LEU A 125 9.00 9.02 11.83
N TYR A 126 8.22 8.08 11.29
CA TYR A 126 8.27 7.62 9.91
C TYR A 126 6.86 7.53 9.34
N THR A 127 6.59 8.31 8.28
CA THR A 127 5.27 8.40 7.64
C THR A 127 5.27 7.70 6.29
N TYR A 128 4.24 6.90 6.02
CA TYR A 128 4.08 6.17 4.76
C TYR A 128 2.60 6.10 4.33
N PRO A 129 2.31 5.93 3.03
CA PRO A 129 0.95 5.77 2.53
C PRO A 129 0.44 4.34 2.73
N VAL A 130 -0.83 4.21 3.12
CA VAL A 130 -1.60 2.97 3.15
C VAL A 130 -2.64 3.02 2.04
N ALA A 131 -2.70 1.99 1.20
CA ALA A 131 -3.66 1.91 0.10
C ALA A 131 -5.10 1.75 0.63
N LEU A 132 -6.00 2.61 0.17
CA LEU A 132 -7.44 2.44 0.33
C LEU A 132 -8.08 1.92 -0.96
N ARG A 133 -7.60 2.41 -2.11
CA ARG A 133 -8.01 1.97 -3.44
C ARG A 133 -6.86 2.00 -4.43
N CYS A 134 -6.84 1.02 -5.33
CA CYS A 134 -5.81 0.84 -6.34
C CYS A 134 -6.44 0.71 -7.73
N ASP A 135 -5.84 1.35 -8.73
CA ASP A 135 -6.35 1.33 -10.10
C ASP A 135 -5.22 1.20 -11.13
N CYS A 136 -5.60 0.78 -12.34
CA CYS A 136 -4.75 0.84 -13.52
C CYS A 136 -4.81 2.24 -14.15
N ALA A 137 -3.82 3.07 -13.88
CA ALA A 137 -3.77 4.46 -14.33
C ALA A 137 -2.44 4.78 -15.03
N VAL A 138 -2.35 5.96 -15.66
CA VAL A 138 -1.05 6.48 -16.13
C VAL A 138 -0.21 6.83 -14.91
N CYS A 139 1.08 6.52 -14.95
CA CYS A 139 1.98 6.89 -13.86
C CYS A 139 2.20 8.42 -13.86
N LEU A 140 1.78 9.08 -12.78
CA LEU A 140 1.94 10.53 -12.62
C LEU A 140 3.30 10.87 -12.00
N THR A 141 4.22 11.37 -12.80
CA THR A 141 5.57 11.76 -12.36
C THR A 141 5.61 12.92 -11.36
N SER A 142 4.49 13.63 -11.19
CA SER A 142 4.35 14.72 -10.23
C SER A 142 4.40 14.24 -8.77
N THR A 143 3.78 13.10 -8.48
CA THR A 143 3.66 12.55 -7.12
C THR A 143 4.40 11.23 -6.95
N THR A 144 4.80 10.61 -8.05
CA THR A 144 5.22 9.22 -8.07
C THR A 144 6.45 9.04 -8.93
N GLU A 145 7.44 8.31 -8.42
CA GLU A 145 8.61 7.94 -9.20
C GLU A 145 8.27 6.74 -10.10
N CYS A 146 8.21 6.99 -11.41
CA CYS A 146 7.90 5.99 -12.43
C CYS A 146 9.19 5.31 -12.88
N ILE A 147 9.44 4.11 -12.37
CA ILE A 147 10.62 3.31 -12.72
C ILE A 147 10.21 2.06 -13.49
N THR A 148 11.02 1.67 -14.48
CA THR A 148 10.86 0.40 -15.17
C THR A 148 11.51 -0.72 -14.35
N SER A 149 10.88 -1.89 -14.40
CA SER A 149 11.45 -3.11 -13.85
C SER A 149 12.61 -3.59 -14.72
N VAL A 150 13.85 -3.46 -14.25
CA VAL A 150 15.02 -4.16 -14.81
C VAL A 150 15.13 -5.57 -14.25
#